data_AF-A0A2P2NFP6-F1
#
_entry.id   AF-A0A2P2NFP6-F1
#
_cell.length_a   1.000
_cell.length_b   1.000
_cell.length_c   1.000
_cell.angle_alpha   90.00
_cell.angle_beta   90.00
_cell.angle_gamma   90.00
#
_symmetry.space_group_name_H-M   'P 1'
#
loop_
_entity.id
_entity.type
_entity.pdbx_description
1 polymer ?
#
loop_
_entity_poly.entity_id
_entity_poly.type
_entity_poly.pdbx_seq_one_letter_code
_entity_poly.pdbx_strand_id
1 'polypeptide(L)'
;MRKRDGDPCPKDIAQHMMTSAVATRKHMSRFILRVLPIEVACYASEEEISKAIAPVVTRYFPVDARDPQKFAVMYEARANTGIDRMKIINVVAKSVPGPHKVDLSNPDKTIVVEIIKTVCLIGVVEKYKELAKYNLRQLTSPKP
;
A
#
# COMPACT_ATOMS: atom_id res chain seq x y z
N MET A 1 -6.97 -19.95 0.68
CA MET A 1 -7.45 -19.89 -0.71
C MET A 1 -6.20 -19.90 -1.60
N ARG A 2 -5.98 -20.93 -2.42
CA ARG A 2 -4.76 -21.02 -3.26
C ARG A 2 -4.93 -20.09 -4.46
N LYS A 3 -4.08 -19.07 -4.57
CA LYS A 3 -3.97 -18.21 -5.75
C LYS A 3 -3.47 -19.05 -6.92
N ARG A 4 -4.11 -18.98 -8.09
CA ARG A 4 -3.63 -19.64 -9.31
C ARG A 4 -2.69 -18.69 -10.05
N ASP A 5 -1.78 -19.25 -10.84
CA ASP A 5 -0.95 -18.46 -11.73
C ASP A 5 -1.85 -17.72 -12.73
N GLY A 6 -1.71 -16.40 -12.78
CA GLY A 6 -2.53 -15.50 -13.60
C GLY A 6 -3.68 -14.79 -12.87
N ASP A 7 -4.03 -15.18 -11.64
CA ASP A 7 -5.07 -14.48 -10.88
C ASP A 7 -4.61 -13.05 -10.50
N PRO A 8 -5.50 -12.03 -10.64
CA PRO A 8 -5.16 -10.65 -10.29
C PRO A 8 -4.80 -10.57 -8.81
N CYS A 9 -3.73 -9.84 -8.49
CA CYS A 9 -3.38 -9.63 -7.09
C CYS A 9 -4.25 -8.53 -6.46
N PRO A 10 -4.27 -8.42 -5.13
CA PRO A 10 -5.05 -7.38 -4.44
C PRO A 10 -4.80 -5.98 -5.00
N LYS A 11 -3.55 -5.64 -5.33
CA LYS A 11 -3.19 -4.37 -5.98
C LYS A 11 -3.95 -4.18 -7.30
N ASP A 12 -3.94 -5.18 -8.18
CA ASP A 12 -4.57 -5.08 -9.50
C ASP A 12 -6.08 -4.84 -9.38
N ILE A 13 -6.73 -5.54 -8.46
CA ILE A 13 -8.16 -5.40 -8.19
C ILE A 13 -8.48 -4.00 -7.65
N ALA A 14 -7.75 -3.55 -6.63
CA ALA A 14 -7.96 -2.22 -6.06
C ALA A 14 -7.66 -1.12 -7.09
N GLN A 15 -6.58 -1.26 -7.87
CA GLN A 15 -6.22 -0.32 -8.92
C GLN A 15 -7.31 -0.21 -9.98
N HIS A 16 -7.82 -1.34 -10.46
CA HIS A 16 -8.93 -1.37 -11.41
C HIS A 16 -10.17 -0.70 -10.81
N MET A 17 -10.50 -1.01 -9.56
CA MET A 17 -11.65 -0.40 -8.88
C MET A 17 -11.51 1.13 -8.76
N MET A 18 -10.34 1.65 -8.36
CA MET A 18 -10.12 3.09 -8.23
C MET A 18 -10.15 3.79 -9.59
N THR A 19 -9.49 3.22 -10.60
CA THR A 19 -9.44 3.82 -11.95
C THR A 19 -10.81 3.81 -12.64
N SER A 20 -11.58 2.74 -12.50
CA SER A 20 -12.97 2.66 -12.97
C SER A 20 -13.88 3.68 -12.27
N ALA A 21 -13.69 3.91 -10.97
CA ALA A 21 -14.43 4.94 -10.24
C ALA A 21 -14.09 6.35 -10.72
N VAL A 22 -12.83 6.63 -11.06
CA VAL A 22 -12.41 7.91 -11.65
C VAL A 22 -13.02 8.11 -13.04
N ALA A 23 -12.96 7.08 -13.90
CA ALA A 23 -13.45 7.15 -15.28
C ALA A 23 -14.97 7.30 -15.36
N THR A 24 -15.71 6.54 -14.55
CA THR A 24 -17.18 6.51 -14.62
C THR A 24 -17.86 7.53 -13.71
N ARG A 25 -17.14 8.06 -12.71
CA ARG A 25 -17.70 8.88 -11.61
C ARG A 25 -18.84 8.20 -10.84
N LYS A 26 -19.01 6.88 -10.99
CA LYS A 26 -20.02 6.11 -10.27
C LYS A 26 -19.42 5.56 -8.99
N HIS A 27 -20.14 5.77 -7.89
CA HIS A 27 -19.79 5.16 -6.62
C HIS A 27 -20.29 3.70 -6.60
N MET A 28 -19.38 2.74 -6.40
CA MET A 28 -19.73 1.31 -6.39
C MET A 28 -20.48 0.90 -5.11
N SER A 29 -20.35 1.65 -4.01
CA SER A 29 -21.05 1.38 -2.74
C SER A 29 -21.02 2.58 -1.80
N ARG A 30 -22.20 3.16 -1.50
CA ARG A 30 -22.34 4.35 -0.63
C ARG A 30 -21.69 4.24 0.76
N PHE A 31 -21.38 3.02 1.22
CA PHE A 31 -20.83 2.75 2.55
C PHE A 31 -19.30 2.53 2.55
N ILE A 32 -18.66 2.45 1.40
CA ILE A 32 -17.20 2.26 1.31
C ILE A 32 -16.51 3.63 1.23
N LEU A 33 -15.72 3.94 2.26
CA LEU A 33 -14.90 5.16 2.30
C LEU A 33 -13.57 4.97 1.56
N ARG A 34 -12.79 3.95 1.91
CA ARG A 34 -11.43 3.71 1.42
C ARG A 34 -11.20 2.23 1.16
N VAL A 35 -10.47 1.89 0.11
CA VAL A 35 -10.08 0.50 -0.20
C VAL A 35 -8.58 0.41 -0.34
N LEU A 36 -7.93 -0.36 0.53
CA LEU A 36 -6.48 -0.55 0.52
C LEU A 36 -6.19 -2.02 0.18
N PRO A 37 -5.41 -2.30 -0.87
CA PRO A 37 -5.04 -3.67 -1.21
C PRO A 37 -3.98 -4.19 -0.24
N ILE A 38 -4.34 -5.15 0.61
CA ILE A 38 -3.40 -5.81 1.51
C ILE A 38 -2.89 -7.09 0.85
N GLU A 39 -1.57 -7.28 0.81
CA GLU A 39 -0.93 -8.45 0.23
C GLU A 39 -0.32 -9.38 1.28
N VAL A 40 0.12 -8.82 2.41
CA VAL A 40 0.65 -9.61 3.52
C VAL A 40 0.15 -9.05 4.85
N ALA A 41 -0.07 -9.97 5.79
CA ALA A 41 -0.41 -9.66 7.17
C ALA A 41 0.56 -10.40 8.09
N CYS A 42 1.00 -9.75 9.16
CA CYS A 42 1.90 -10.33 10.15
C CYS A 42 1.65 -9.73 11.54
N TYR A 43 2.32 -10.26 12.56
CA TYR A 43 2.32 -9.63 13.87
C TYR A 43 3.05 -8.28 13.82
N ALA A 44 2.54 -7.29 14.55
CA ALA A 44 3.06 -5.92 14.54
C ALA A 44 4.35 -5.79 15.37
N SER A 45 5.42 -6.42 14.91
CA SER A 45 6.78 -6.31 15.45
C SER A 45 7.79 -6.11 14.32
N GLU A 46 8.92 -5.48 14.63
CA GLU A 46 9.95 -5.16 13.62
C GLU A 46 10.47 -6.41 12.89
N GLU A 47 10.72 -7.49 13.63
CA GLU A 47 11.22 -8.75 13.09
C GLU A 47 10.23 -9.40 12.13
N GLU A 48 8.97 -9.51 12.53
CA GLU A 48 7.94 -10.15 11.71
C GLU A 48 7.60 -9.32 10.49
N ILE A 49 7.60 -7.99 10.59
CA ILE A 49 7.39 -7.08 9.47
C ILE A 49 8.53 -7.21 8.45
N SER A 50 9.78 -7.24 8.91
CA SER A 50 10.97 -7.41 8.05
C SER A 50 10.90 -8.73 7.26
N LYS A 51 10.52 -9.83 7.90
CA LYS A 51 10.34 -11.13 7.23
C LYS A 51 9.15 -11.11 6.26
N ALA A 52 8.02 -10.56 6.67
CA ALA A 52 6.78 -10.57 5.90
C ALA A 52 6.84 -9.70 4.64
N ILE A 53 7.60 -8.60 4.67
CA ILE A 53 7.66 -7.67 3.55
C ILE A 53 8.63 -8.13 2.43
N ALA A 54 9.60 -8.99 2.73
CA ALA A 54 10.59 -9.49 1.76
C ALA A 54 9.99 -9.98 0.42
N PRO A 55 8.93 -10.83 0.38
CA PRO A 55 8.31 -11.23 -0.89
C PRO A 55 7.60 -10.07 -1.61
N VAL A 56 7.04 -9.11 -0.87
CA VAL A 56 6.40 -7.91 -1.45
C VAL A 56 7.44 -7.01 -2.09
N VAL A 57 8.57 -6.77 -1.42
CA VAL A 57 9.69 -5.99 -1.95
C VAL A 57 10.23 -6.64 -3.22
N THR A 58 10.53 -7.94 -3.19
CA THR A 58 11.06 -8.66 -4.36
C THR A 58 10.15 -8.52 -5.57
N ARG A 59 8.83 -8.50 -5.35
CA ARG A 59 7.83 -8.38 -6.43
C ARG A 59 7.72 -6.96 -7.01
N TYR A 60 7.80 -5.92 -6.19
CA TYR A 60 7.52 -4.53 -6.62
C TYR A 60 8.75 -3.65 -6.79
N PHE A 61 9.86 -4.06 -6.18
CA PHE A 61 11.14 -3.36 -6.12
C PHE A 61 12.29 -4.34 -6.43
N PRO A 62 12.32 -4.95 -7.63
CA PRO A 62 13.38 -5.89 -7.98
C PRO A 62 14.71 -5.16 -8.16
N VAL A 63 15.79 -5.76 -7.64
CA VAL A 63 17.14 -5.18 -7.65
C VAL A 63 17.64 -4.93 -9.09
N ASP A 64 17.29 -5.82 -10.01
CA ASP A 64 17.67 -5.75 -11.43
C ASP A 64 16.74 -4.83 -12.26
N ALA A 65 15.90 -4.02 -11.60
CA ALA A 65 15.09 -3.03 -12.29
C ALA A 65 15.99 -2.07 -13.07
N ARG A 66 15.77 -1.96 -14.39
CA ARG A 66 16.47 -0.98 -15.24
C ARG A 66 16.26 0.45 -14.74
N ASP A 67 15.07 0.74 -14.21
CA ASP A 67 14.68 2.06 -13.75
C ASP A 67 14.46 2.10 -12.23
N PRO A 68 15.28 2.86 -11.48
CA PRO A 68 15.10 3.07 -10.05
C PRO A 68 13.73 3.70 -9.74
N GLN A 69 12.87 2.94 -9.07
CA GLN A 69 11.57 3.43 -8.60
C GLN A 69 11.69 4.31 -7.36
N LYS A 70 10.88 5.37 -7.32
CA LYS A 70 10.64 6.20 -6.15
C LYS A 70 9.49 5.63 -5.32
N PHE A 71 9.65 5.64 -3.99
CA PHE A 71 8.59 5.15 -3.13
C PHE A 71 8.38 5.98 -1.86
N ALA A 72 7.21 5.83 -1.26
CA ALA A 72 6.90 6.36 0.06
C ALA A 72 6.32 5.26 0.94
N VAL A 73 6.48 5.41 2.26
CA VAL A 73 5.85 4.52 3.25
C VAL A 73 4.77 5.31 3.97
N MET A 74 3.53 4.84 3.89
CA MET A 74 2.37 5.43 4.56
C MET A 74 1.99 4.55 5.75
N TYR A 75 2.07 5.11 6.94
CA TYR A 75 1.74 4.41 8.19
C TYR A 75 0.45 4.97 8.79
N GLU A 76 -0.44 4.06 9.18
CA GLU A 76 -1.64 4.34 9.95
C GLU A 76 -1.81 3.28 11.05
N ALA A 77 -2.36 3.66 12.21
CA ALA A 77 -2.59 2.74 13.32
C ALA A 77 -3.98 2.94 13.94
N ARG A 78 -4.64 1.83 14.30
CA ARG A 78 -5.96 1.80 14.92
C ARG A 78 -5.94 0.88 16.12
N ALA A 79 -6.40 1.39 17.26
CA ALA A 79 -6.40 0.68 18.52
C ALA A 79 -5.01 0.10 18.88
N ASN A 80 -3.94 0.82 18.52
CA ASN A 80 -2.56 0.52 18.91
C ASN A 80 -1.86 1.84 19.22
N THR A 81 -1.34 1.97 20.45
CA THR A 81 -0.57 3.13 20.91
C THR A 81 0.84 2.75 21.38
N GLY A 82 1.16 1.46 21.43
CA GLY A 82 2.43 0.95 21.96
C GLY A 82 3.55 0.88 20.94
N ILE A 83 3.24 0.98 19.64
CA ILE A 83 4.23 0.85 18.57
C ILE A 83 4.68 2.23 18.10
N ASP A 84 5.99 2.41 18.07
CA ASP A 84 6.61 3.61 17.51
C ASP A 84 6.48 3.62 15.99
N ARG A 85 5.71 4.60 15.49
CA ARG A 85 5.50 4.87 14.07
C ARG A 85 6.80 4.94 13.27
N MET A 86 7.81 5.65 13.77
CA MET A 86 9.06 5.87 13.03
C MET A 86 9.88 4.59 12.93
N LYS A 87 9.86 3.74 13.95
CA LYS A 87 10.51 2.42 13.89
C LYS A 87 9.94 1.58 12.75
N ILE A 88 8.62 1.49 12.65
CA ILE A 88 7.95 0.71 11.59
C ILE A 88 8.26 1.27 10.20
N ILE A 89 8.15 2.59 10.03
CA ILE A 89 8.48 3.25 8.76
C ILE A 89 9.94 2.95 8.36
N ASN A 90 10.87 3.04 9.31
CA ASN A 90 12.30 2.80 9.05
C ASN A 90 12.58 1.33 8.70
N VAL A 91 11.94 0.38 9.38
CA VAL A 91 12.07 -1.06 9.06
C VAL A 91 11.61 -1.33 7.64
N VAL A 92 10.44 -0.81 7.26
CA VAL A 92 9.89 -0.98 5.91
C VAL A 92 10.77 -0.29 4.86
N ALA A 93 11.19 0.94 5.10
CA ALA A 93 12.04 1.68 4.16
C ALA A 93 13.40 1.02 3.94
N LYS A 94 14.03 0.49 5.00
CA LYS A 94 15.31 -0.25 4.94
C LYS A 94 15.19 -1.60 4.24
N SER A 95 13.98 -2.18 4.21
CA SER A 95 13.74 -3.46 3.54
C SER A 95 13.72 -3.32 2.01
N VAL A 96 13.56 -2.10 1.48
CA VAL A 96 13.59 -1.85 0.04
C VAL A 96 15.05 -1.63 -0.40
N PRO A 97 15.59 -2.46 -1.30
CA PRO A 97 16.98 -2.36 -1.72
C PRO A 97 17.22 -1.14 -2.62
N GLY A 98 18.47 -0.67 -2.64
CA GLY A 98 18.95 0.18 -3.74
C GLY A 98 18.85 -0.58 -5.06
N PRO A 99 18.53 0.09 -6.20
CA PRO A 99 18.66 1.53 -6.43
C PRO A 99 17.42 2.37 -6.09
N HIS A 100 16.35 1.76 -5.57
CA HIS A 100 15.10 2.46 -5.23
C HIS A 100 15.30 3.51 -4.14
N LYS A 101 14.57 4.63 -4.23
CA LYS A 101 14.74 5.77 -3.31
C LYS A 101 13.42 6.24 -2.72
N VAL A 102 13.49 6.70 -1.47
CA VAL A 102 12.36 7.32 -0.81
C VAL A 102 12.12 8.72 -1.41
N ASP A 103 10.88 8.99 -1.82
CA ASP A 103 10.41 10.31 -2.25
C ASP A 103 8.99 10.53 -1.69
N LEU A 104 8.86 11.36 -0.65
CA LEU A 104 7.57 11.65 -0.01
C LEU A 104 6.71 12.62 -0.83
N SER A 105 7.33 13.32 -1.78
CA SER A 105 6.69 14.34 -2.62
C SER A 105 6.04 13.71 -3.84
N ASN A 106 6.80 12.94 -4.62
CA ASN A 106 6.32 12.30 -5.83
C ASN A 106 6.77 10.83 -5.94
N PRO A 107 6.16 9.92 -5.14
CA PRO A 107 6.45 8.50 -5.20
C PRO A 107 5.75 7.83 -6.39
N ASP A 108 6.45 6.93 -7.09
CA ASP A 108 5.84 6.05 -8.11
C ASP A 108 4.95 5.01 -7.44
N LYS A 109 5.43 4.45 -6.32
CA LYS A 109 4.73 3.45 -5.50
C LYS A 109 4.65 3.89 -4.05
N THR A 110 3.55 3.61 -3.37
CA THR A 110 3.42 3.82 -1.93
C THR A 110 3.21 2.46 -1.26
N ILE A 111 4.05 2.16 -0.27
CA ILE A 111 3.87 1.02 0.62
C ILE A 111 2.93 1.48 1.74
N VAL A 112 1.76 0.86 1.84
CA VAL A 112 0.78 1.16 2.88
C VAL A 112 0.97 0.16 4.01
N VAL A 113 1.09 0.68 5.22
CA VAL A 113 1.24 -0.07 6.46
C VAL A 113 0.12 0.33 7.40
N GLU A 114 -0.80 -0.59 7.65
CA GLU A 114 -1.94 -0.39 8.56
C GLU A 114 -1.79 -1.33 9.76
N ILE A 115 -1.66 -0.75 10.95
CA ILE A 115 -1.66 -1.51 12.20
C ILE A 115 -3.08 -1.50 12.78
N ILE A 116 -3.65 -2.67 13.02
CA ILE A 116 -4.94 -2.82 13.69
C ILE A 116 -4.73 -3.75 14.88
N LYS A 117 -4.86 -3.20 16.09
CA LYS A 117 -4.49 -3.91 17.34
C LYS A 117 -3.06 -4.44 17.24
N THR A 118 -2.87 -5.76 17.17
CA THR A 118 -1.56 -6.42 17.12
C THR A 118 -1.16 -6.91 15.72
N VAL A 119 -1.97 -6.62 14.70
CA VAL A 119 -1.75 -7.08 13.32
C VAL A 119 -1.25 -5.94 12.47
N CYS A 120 -0.16 -6.17 11.73
CA CYS A 120 0.36 -5.30 10.70
C CYS A 120 -0.08 -5.80 9.33
N LEU A 121 -0.70 -4.93 8.55
CA LEU A 121 -1.20 -5.18 7.19
C LEU A 121 -0.38 -4.34 6.23
N ILE A 122 0.23 -5.00 5.23
CA ILE A 122 1.11 -4.34 4.27
C ILE A 122 0.58 -4.52 2.85
N GLY A 123 0.57 -3.43 2.11
CA GLY A 123 0.12 -3.37 0.72
C GLY A 123 0.97 -2.42 -0.12
N VAL A 124 0.89 -2.54 -1.44
CA VAL A 124 1.54 -1.63 -2.38
C VAL A 124 0.49 -1.02 -3.29
N VAL A 125 0.54 0.29 -3.44
CA VAL A 125 -0.37 1.07 -4.27
C VAL A 125 0.39 2.03 -5.18
N GLU A 126 -0.23 2.41 -6.29
CA GLU A 126 0.32 3.36 -7.25
C GLU A 126 -0.56 4.60 -7.31
N LYS A 127 0.01 5.73 -7.73
CA LYS A 127 -0.75 6.99 -7.89
C LYS A 127 -1.53 7.37 -6.63
N TYR A 128 -0.97 7.09 -5.45
CA TYR A 128 -1.70 7.16 -4.17
C TYR A 128 -2.33 8.54 -3.94
N LYS A 129 -1.61 9.62 -4.23
CA LYS A 129 -2.13 10.99 -4.11
C LYS A 129 -3.19 11.32 -5.17
N GLU A 130 -2.95 10.94 -6.43
CA GLU A 130 -3.87 11.16 -7.55
C GLU A 130 -5.20 10.42 -7.35
N LEU A 131 -5.15 9.20 -6.80
CA LEU A 131 -6.32 8.39 -6.46
C LEU A 131 -6.90 8.73 -5.07
N ALA A 132 -6.72 9.97 -4.61
CA ALA A 132 -7.24 10.50 -3.35
C ALA A 132 -6.98 9.58 -2.14
N LYS A 133 -5.76 9.04 -2.03
CA LYS A 133 -5.36 8.09 -0.98
C LYS A 133 -6.26 6.85 -0.92
N TYR A 134 -6.72 6.42 -2.09
CA TYR A 134 -7.68 5.34 -2.30
C TYR A 134 -9.02 5.57 -1.57
N ASN A 135 -9.37 6.83 -1.29
CA ASN A 135 -10.67 7.20 -0.75
C ASN A 135 -11.70 7.23 -1.89
N LEU A 136 -12.44 6.12 -2.03
CA LEU A 136 -13.44 5.91 -3.07
C LEU A 136 -14.55 6.96 -3.02
N ARG A 137 -14.95 7.38 -1.81
CA ARG A 137 -15.95 8.44 -1.65
C ARG A 137 -15.44 9.76 -2.20
N GLN A 138 -14.23 10.16 -1.83
CA GLN A 138 -13.64 11.42 -2.30
C GLN A 138 -13.43 11.44 -3.82
N LEU A 139 -13.10 10.31 -4.45
CA LEU A 139 -12.93 10.23 -5.91
C LEU A 139 -14.22 10.40 -6.71
N THR A 140 -15.34 9.97 -6.13
CA THR A 140 -16.65 9.96 -6.80
C THR A 140 -17.55 11.11 -6.36
N SER A 141 -17.20 11.81 -5.28
CA SER A 141 -17.83 13.08 -4.92
C SER A 141 -17.57 14.15 -5.98
N PRO A 142 -18.56 15.02 -6.26
CA PRO A 142 -18.35 16.22 -7.07
C PRO A 142 -17.20 17.04 -6.48
N LYS A 143 -16.32 17.55 -7.34
CA LYS A 143 -15.36 18.57 -6.89
C LYS A 143 -16.16 19.84 -6.58
N PRO A 144 -15.87 20.54 -5.46
CA PRO A 144 -16.44 21.86 -5.21
C PRO A 144 -16.07 22.85 -6.31
#